data_AF-A0A2V6L2R1-F1
#
_entry.id   AF-A0A2V6L2R1-F1
#
_cell.length_a   1.000
_cell.length_b   1.000
_cell.length_c   1.000
_cell.angle_alpha   90.00
_cell.angle_beta   90.00
_cell.angle_gamma   90.00
#
_symmetry.space_group_name_H-M   'P 1'
#
loop_
_entity.id
_entity.type
_entity.pdbx_description
1 polymer ?
#
loop_
_entity_poly.entity_id
_entity_poly.type
_entity_poly.pdbx_seq_one_letter_code
_entity_poly.pdbx_strand_id
1 'polypeptide(L)'
;EGIRSLVVKLGIARSLRLAQLLHLVTFVALVAFGVVAQLGPVYYWSTPLIAAALFYEHKTEKRDLTGINRAFFQSNAFVSAVFLIAVCVDRLT
;
A
#
# COMPACT_ATOMS: atom_id res chain seq x y z
N GLU A 1 26.49 -1.18 -16.77
CA GLU A 1 25.71 -2.37 -16.38
C GLU A 1 24.23 -2.13 -16.71
N GLY A 2 23.55 -3.09 -17.33
CA GLY A 2 22.17 -2.92 -17.78
C GLY A 2 21.16 -3.12 -16.64
N ILE A 3 20.42 -2.07 -16.29
CA ILE A 3 19.42 -2.10 -15.21
C ILE A 3 18.28 -3.04 -15.62
N ARG A 4 18.18 -4.21 -14.98
CA ARG A 4 17.05 -5.15 -15.18
C ARG A 4 15.90 -4.78 -14.27
N SER A 5 15.04 -3.85 -14.68
CA SER A 5 13.82 -3.49 -13.94
C SER A 5 12.55 -3.94 -14.66
N LEU A 6 11.45 -4.06 -13.90
CA LEU A 6 10.10 -4.28 -14.47
C LEU A 6 9.74 -3.18 -15.48
N VAL A 7 10.15 -1.94 -15.22
CA VAL A 7 9.93 -0.80 -16.11
C VAL A 7 10.66 -0.99 -17.44
N VAL A 8 11.90 -1.49 -17.43
CA VAL A 8 12.67 -1.78 -18.64
C VAL A 8 12.07 -2.95 -19.43
N LYS A 9 11.51 -3.96 -18.75
CA LYS A 9 10.92 -5.14 -19.40
C LYS A 9 9.49 -4.92 -19.93
N LEU A 10 8.66 -4.19 -19.20
CA LEU A 10 7.21 -4.09 -19.46
C LEU A 10 6.78 -2.68 -19.92
N GLY A 11 7.62 -1.67 -19.70
CA GLY A 11 7.28 -0.26 -19.84
C GLY A 11 6.62 0.32 -18.58
N ILE A 12 6.62 1.65 -18.47
CA ILE A 12 6.11 2.39 -17.31
C ILE A 12 4.64 2.06 -17.04
N ALA A 13 3.78 2.18 -18.06
CA ALA A 13 2.33 2.01 -17.90
C ALA A 13 1.91 0.57 -17.49
N ARG A 14 2.64 -0.46 -17.94
CA ARG A 14 2.35 -1.85 -17.52
C ARG A 14 2.90 -2.12 -16.12
N SER A 15 4.05 -1.54 -15.78
CA SER A 15 4.65 -1.68 -14.45
C SER A 15 3.78 -1.02 -13.38
N LEU A 16 3.19 0.14 -13.68
CA LEU A 16 2.23 0.83 -12.81
C LEU A 16 0.96 0.00 -12.59
N ARG A 17 0.40 -0.60 -13.65
CA ARG A 17 -0.74 -1.52 -13.52
C ARG A 17 -0.41 -2.76 -12.68
N LEU A 18 0.79 -3.31 -12.84
CA LEU A 18 1.24 -4.42 -11.99
C LEU A 18 1.37 -3.97 -10.53
N ALA A 19 1.88 -2.76 -10.27
CA ALA A 19 1.92 -2.20 -8.92
C ALA A 19 0.52 -2.06 -8.32
N GLN A 20 -0.49 -1.58 -9.07
CA GLN A 20 -1.90 -1.55 -8.62
C GLN A 20 -2.38 -2.93 -8.16
N LEU A 21 -2.12 -3.96 -8.97
CA LEU A 21 -2.51 -5.33 -8.66
C LEU A 21 -1.83 -5.81 -7.37
N LEU A 22 -0.53 -5.55 -7.21
CA LEU A 22 0.21 -5.91 -6.01
C LEU A 22 -0.31 -5.19 -4.77
N HIS A 23 -0.67 -3.91 -4.87
CA HIS A 23 -1.29 -3.17 -3.76
C HIS A 23 -2.65 -3.73 -3.38
N LEU A 24 -3.48 -4.14 -4.36
CA LEU A 24 -4.74 -4.82 -4.08
C LEU A 24 -4.51 -6.14 -3.35
N VAL A 25 -3.52 -6.94 -3.78
CA VAL A 25 -3.13 -8.19 -3.11
C VAL A 25 -2.66 -7.90 -1.67
N THR A 26 -1.84 -6.89 -1.46
CA THR A 26 -1.39 -6.46 -0.12
C THR A 26 -2.59 -6.07 0.76
N PHE A 27 -3.54 -5.31 0.22
CA PHE A 27 -4.74 -4.92 0.95
C PHE A 27 -5.56 -6.14 1.39
N VAL A 28 -5.79 -7.09 0.49
CA VAL A 28 -6.47 -8.36 0.81
C VAL A 28 -5.69 -9.15 1.86
N ALA A 29 -4.36 -9.20 1.76
CA ALA A 29 -3.51 -9.87 2.74
C ALA A 29 -3.59 -9.21 4.13
N LEU A 30 -3.67 -7.89 4.22
CA LEU A 30 -3.85 -7.17 5.49
C LEU A 30 -5.23 -7.44 6.11
N VAL A 31 -6.29 -7.50 5.30
CA VAL A 31 -7.62 -7.90 5.79
C VAL A 31 -7.58 -9.34 6.32
N ALA A 32 -6.99 -10.26 5.55
CA ALA A 32 -6.83 -11.65 5.95
C ALA A 32 -5.99 -11.80 7.24
N PHE A 33 -4.94 -10.99 7.39
CA PHE A 33 -4.14 -10.94 8.61
C PHE A 33 -4.99 -10.58 9.83
N GLY A 34 -5.88 -9.58 9.72
CA GLY A 34 -6.79 -9.22 10.81
C GLY A 34 -7.70 -10.36 11.25
N VAL A 35 -8.19 -11.16 10.29
CA VAL A 35 -9.02 -12.34 10.57
C VAL A 35 -8.21 -13.44 11.26
N VAL A 36 -7.04 -13.79 10.70
CA VAL A 36 -6.18 -14.87 11.23
C VAL A 36 -5.64 -14.51 12.61
N ALA A 37 -5.26 -13.25 12.82
CA ALA A 37 -4.77 -12.76 14.10
C ALA A 37 -5.89 -12.57 15.13
N GLN A 38 -7.18 -12.66 14.76
CA GLN A 38 -8.32 -12.35 15.63
C GLN A 38 -8.26 -10.93 16.20
N LEU A 39 -7.95 -9.95 15.34
CA LEU A 39 -7.95 -8.54 15.73
C LEU A 39 -9.39 -8.01 15.84
N GLY A 40 -9.57 -7.07 16.75
CA GLY A 40 -10.83 -6.43 17.07
C GLY A 40 -11.21 -5.28 16.12
N PRO A 41 -12.32 -4.59 16.44
CA PRO A 41 -12.90 -3.55 15.59
C PRO A 41 -11.94 -2.37 15.31
N VAL A 42 -11.02 -2.08 16.23
CA VAL A 42 -10.05 -0.97 16.10
C VAL A 42 -9.18 -1.18 14.85
N TYR A 43 -8.72 -2.42 14.63
CA TYR A 43 -7.98 -2.77 13.44
C TYR A 43 -8.79 -2.57 12.16
N TYR A 44 -10.04 -3.04 12.14
CA TYR A 44 -10.90 -2.90 10.96
C TYR A 44 -11.25 -1.45 10.63
N TRP A 45 -11.34 -0.55 11.62
CA TRP A 45 -11.51 0.89 11.39
C TRP A 45 -10.29 1.56 10.73
N SER A 46 -9.09 1.02 10.93
CA SER A 46 -7.88 1.50 10.25
C SER A 46 -7.76 1.04 8.79
N THR A 47 -8.46 -0.05 8.42
CA THR A 47 -8.38 -0.67 7.10
C THR A 47 -8.86 0.28 5.97
N PRO A 48 -9.97 1.04 6.11
CA PRO A 48 -10.36 2.07 5.14
C PRO A 48 -9.30 3.17 4.92
N LEU A 49 -8.54 3.54 5.94
CA LEU A 49 -7.47 4.54 5.82
C LEU A 49 -6.32 4.02 4.95
N ILE A 50 -5.97 2.74 5.10
CA ILE A 50 -4.98 2.05 4.26
C ILE A 50 -5.47 1.99 2.81
N ALA A 51 -6.74 1.63 2.59
CA ALA A 51 -7.34 1.61 1.25
C ALA A 51 -7.29 2.99 0.57
N ALA A 52 -7.61 4.05 1.32
CA ALA A 52 -7.60 5.42 0.81
C ALA A 52 -6.18 5.89 0.42
N ALA A 53 -5.16 5.55 1.20
CA ALA A 53 -3.77 5.89 0.91
C ALA A 53 -3.28 5.24 -0.40
N LEU A 54 -3.59 3.95 -0.59
CA LEU A 54 -3.27 3.22 -1.81
C LEU A 54 -3.96 3.82 -3.04
N PHE A 55 -5.21 4.27 -2.88
CA PHE A 55 -5.94 4.93 -3.97
C PHE A 55 -5.38 6.32 -4.31
N TYR A 56 -4.90 7.05 -3.30
CA TYR A 56 -4.31 8.39 -3.46
C TYR A 56 -2.98 8.35 -4.23
N GLU A 57 -2.16 7.34 -3.96
CA GLU A 57 -0.88 7.11 -4.65
C GLU A 57 -1.08 7.03 -6.17
N HIS A 58 -2.04 6.22 -6.61
CA HIS A 58 -2.36 6.02 -8.03
C HIS A 58 -2.98 7.25 -8.71
N LYS A 59 -3.70 8.10 -7.96
CA LYS A 59 -4.24 9.35 -8.50
C LYS A 59 -3.13 10.38 -8.77
N THR A 60 -2.05 10.33 -7.99
CA THR A 60 -0.90 11.25 -8.05
C THR A 60 0.11 10.84 -9.13
N GLU A 61 0.09 9.59 -9.59
CA GLU A 61 1.04 9.04 -10.56
C GLU A 61 1.08 9.75 -11.92
N LYS A 62 0.01 10.47 -12.29
CA LYS A 62 -0.19 11.01 -13.64
C LYS A 62 0.69 12.22 -13.99
N ARG A 63 1.60 12.66 -13.11
CA ARG A 63 2.27 13.97 -13.24
C ARG A 63 3.78 13.95 -13.51
N ASP A 64 4.57 13.03 -12.94
CA ASP A 64 6.02 12.89 -13.19
C ASP A 64 6.60 11.66 -12.43
N LEU A 65 7.71 11.08 -12.89
CA LEU A 65 8.44 9.97 -12.23
C LEU A 65 8.89 10.33 -10.81
N THR A 66 9.32 11.57 -10.59
CA THR A 66 9.70 12.08 -9.25
C THR A 66 8.49 12.11 -8.31
N GLY A 67 7.33 12.48 -8.86
CA GLY A 67 6.06 12.49 -8.15
C GLY A 67 5.60 11.08 -7.77
N ILE A 68 5.75 10.11 -8.68
CA ILE A 68 5.46 8.70 -8.43
C ILE A 68 6.31 8.18 -7.26
N ASN A 69 7.63 8.42 -7.28
CA ASN A 69 8.52 7.95 -6.22
C ASN A 69 8.16 8.56 -4.86
N ARG A 70 7.85 9.86 -4.83
CA ARG A 70 7.42 10.54 -3.59
C ARG A 70 6.10 9.96 -3.06
N ALA A 71 5.11 9.77 -3.93
CA ALA A 71 3.82 9.20 -3.56
C ALA A 71 3.97 7.78 -3.00
N PHE A 72 4.84 6.97 -3.61
CA PHE A 72 5.17 5.61 -3.15
C PHE A 72 5.79 5.59 -1.74
N PHE A 73 6.78 6.44 -1.48
CA PHE A 73 7.41 6.51 -0.15
C PHE A 73 6.42 7.01 0.91
N GLN A 74 5.62 8.04 0.60
CA GLN A 74 4.65 8.59 1.54
C GLN A 74 3.52 7.60 1.85
N SER A 75 2.98 6.94 0.84
CA SER A 75 1.94 5.91 0.98
C SER A 75 2.43 4.74 1.83
N ASN A 76 3.61 4.19 1.54
CA ASN A 76 4.17 3.11 2.36
C ASN A 76 4.44 3.51 3.80
N ALA A 77 5.01 4.70 4.05
CA ALA A 77 5.24 5.20 5.39
C ALA A 77 3.92 5.35 6.17
N PHE A 78 2.89 5.92 5.53
CA PHE A 78 1.58 6.10 6.13
C PHE A 78 0.90 4.76 6.44
N VAL A 79 0.83 3.85 5.47
CA VAL A 79 0.24 2.52 5.65
C VAL A 79 0.94 1.75 6.77
N SER A 80 2.27 1.76 6.82
CA SER A 80 3.05 1.07 7.85
C SER A 80 2.79 1.64 9.24
N ALA A 81 2.74 2.97 9.38
CA ALA A 81 2.46 3.63 10.66
C ALA A 81 1.04 3.35 11.15
N VAL A 82 0.04 3.48 10.27
CA VAL A 82 -1.37 3.20 10.60
C VAL A 82 -1.54 1.74 11.01
N PHE A 83 -0.96 0.80 10.25
CA PHE A 83 -1.01 -0.62 10.57
C PHE A 83 -0.39 -0.92 11.94
N LEU A 84 0.82 -0.39 12.20
CA LEU A 84 1.51 -0.60 13.48
C LEU A 84 0.67 -0.08 14.65
N ILE A 85 0.18 1.16 14.57
CA ILE A 85 -0.62 1.78 15.63
C ILE A 85 -1.91 0.98 15.84
N ALA A 86 -2.60 0.58 14.77
CA ALA A 86 -3.84 -0.16 14.87
C ALA A 86 -3.65 -1.52 15.56
N VAL A 87 -2.62 -2.28 15.18
CA VAL A 87 -2.30 -3.56 15.82
C VAL A 87 -1.87 -3.36 17.27
N CYS A 88 -1.05 -2.35 17.57
CA CYS A 88 -0.63 -2.04 18.93
C CYS A 88 -1.81 -1.69 19.82
N VAL A 89 -2.69 -0.78 19.39
CA VAL A 89 -3.86 -0.37 20.17
C VAL A 89 -4.77 -1.56 20.41
N ASP A 90 -5.11 -2.31 19.36
CA ASP A 90 -6.02 -3.45 19.45
C ASP A 90 -5.50 -4.58 20.34
N ARG A 91 -4.17 -4.72 20.48
CA ARG A 91 -3.55 -5.70 21.38
C ARG A 91 -3.39 -5.23 22.81
N LEU A 92 -3.39 -3.93 23.03
CA LEU A 92 -3.27 -3.31 24.35
C LEU A 92 -4.64 -3.08 25.01
N THR A 93 -5.73 -3.13 24.24
CA THR A 93 -7.13 -3.06 24.70
C THR A 93 -7.75 -4.44 24.84
#